data_AF-A0A9D2SAP3-F1
#
_entry.id   AF-A0A9D2SAP3-F1
#
_cell.length_a   1.000
_cell.length_b   1.000
_cell.length_c   1.000
_cell.angle_alpha   90.00
_cell.angle_beta   90.00
_cell.angle_gamma   90.00
#
_symmetry.space_group_name_H-M   'P 1'
#
loop_
_entity.id
_entity.type
_entity.pdbx_description
1 polymer ?
#
loop_
_entity_poly.entity_id
_entity_poly.type
_entity_poly.pdbx_seq_one_letter_code
_entity_poly.pdbx_strand_id
1 'polypeptide(L)'
;MSSKISFEGIGEVVATFACGEGVIASQVVKVTEDCMVGPCSDGEKFCGVALSAEDGYAAVQLGGLVKVPASGGSMTAGWCKLSADGSGGVKLDASSGTEYLVVQVETDTAVICL
;
A
#
# COMPACT_ATOMS: atom_id res chain seq x y z
N MET A 1 -6.22 6.50 -28.32
CA MET A 1 -4.82 6.10 -28.13
C MET A 1 -4.69 5.55 -26.72
N SER A 2 -4.41 4.25 -26.58
CA SER A 2 -4.18 3.65 -25.27
C SER A 2 -2.72 3.91 -24.91
N SER A 3 -2.46 5.02 -24.24
CA SER A 3 -1.13 5.32 -23.71
C SER A 3 -0.83 4.30 -22.60
N LYS A 4 0.03 3.32 -22.88
CA LYS A 4 0.54 2.38 -21.87
C LYS A 4 1.60 3.07 -21.03
N ILE A 5 1.17 3.94 -20.13
CA ILE A 5 2.05 4.49 -19.10
C ILE A 5 2.19 3.39 -18.04
N SER A 6 3.42 2.96 -17.75
CA SER A 6 3.70 2.00 -16.67
C SER A 6 4.56 2.67 -15.61
N PHE A 7 4.25 2.37 -14.35
CA PHE A 7 4.95 2.86 -13.17
C PHE A 7 5.57 1.71 -12.35
N GLU A 8 5.46 0.47 -12.84
CA GLU A 8 5.91 -0.73 -12.13
C GLU A 8 7.45 -0.74 -11.97
N GLY A 9 7.93 -1.11 -10.78
CA GLY A 9 9.35 -1.24 -10.46
C GLY A 9 10.13 0.07 -10.27
N ILE A 10 9.47 1.24 -10.38
CA ILE A 10 10.14 2.54 -10.25
C ILE A 10 10.44 2.85 -8.78
N GLY A 11 11.73 2.91 -8.44
CA GLY A 11 12.19 3.25 -7.10
C GLY A 11 11.87 2.18 -6.05
N GLU A 12 11.56 0.96 -6.50
CA GLU A 12 11.15 -0.14 -5.64
C GLU A 12 12.25 -0.49 -4.64
N VAL A 13 11.94 -0.33 -3.35
CA VAL A 13 12.79 -0.76 -2.24
C VAL A 13 12.03 -1.81 -1.46
N VAL A 14 12.53 -3.04 -1.47
CA VAL A 14 11.90 -4.20 -0.81
C VAL A 14 12.76 -4.66 0.35
N ALA A 15 12.14 -4.88 1.50
CA ALA A 15 12.75 -5.51 2.65
C ALA A 15 11.97 -6.76 3.06
N THR A 16 12.68 -7.73 3.62
CA THR A 16 12.09 -8.96 4.15
C THR A 16 11.76 -8.78 5.63
N PHE A 17 10.55 -9.14 6.01
CA PHE A 17 10.07 -9.14 7.40
C PHE A 17 9.52 -10.51 7.77
N ALA A 18 9.45 -10.79 9.08
CA ALA A 18 8.64 -11.88 9.58
C ALA A 18 7.15 -11.60 9.27
N CYS A 19 6.46 -12.63 8.79
CA CYS A 19 5.07 -12.57 8.36
C CYS A 19 4.14 -12.82 9.55
N GLY A 20 3.37 -11.80 9.95
CA GLY A 20 2.27 -11.98 10.87
C GLY A 20 1.11 -12.77 10.28
N GLU A 21 0.26 -13.29 11.18
CA GLU A 21 -0.96 -13.97 10.78
C GLU A 21 -1.87 -13.03 9.99
N GLY A 22 -2.45 -13.55 8.91
CA GLY A 22 -3.34 -12.78 8.03
C GLY A 22 -2.61 -11.86 7.05
N VAL A 23 -1.27 -11.93 6.94
CA VAL A 23 -0.58 -11.21 5.88
C VAL A 23 -0.74 -11.94 4.53
N ILE A 24 -1.25 -11.24 3.52
CA ILE A 24 -1.40 -11.73 2.14
C ILE A 24 -0.70 -10.81 1.14
N ALA A 25 -0.42 -11.30 -0.05
CA ALA A 25 0.14 -10.49 -1.12
C ALA A 25 -0.82 -9.38 -1.58
N SER A 26 -0.26 -8.30 -2.11
CA SER A 26 -0.96 -7.12 -2.63
C SER A 26 -1.78 -6.33 -1.61
N GLN A 27 -1.45 -6.43 -0.32
CA GLN A 27 -2.10 -5.63 0.72
C GLN A 27 -1.14 -4.64 1.39
N VAL A 28 -1.70 -3.55 1.93
CA VAL A 28 -0.94 -2.66 2.80
C VAL A 28 -0.69 -3.30 4.17
N VAL A 29 0.52 -3.10 4.69
CA VAL A 29 0.96 -3.66 5.96
C VAL A 29 1.55 -2.60 6.88
N LYS A 30 1.59 -2.91 8.17
CA LYS A 30 2.27 -2.12 9.21
C LYS A 30 3.30 -2.98 9.92
N VAL A 31 4.30 -2.33 10.51
CA VAL A 31 5.19 -3.00 11.47
C VAL A 31 4.40 -3.23 12.75
N THR A 32 4.27 -4.50 13.16
CA THR A 32 3.55 -4.89 14.38
C THR A 32 4.48 -5.09 15.56
N GLU A 33 5.65 -5.66 15.30
CA GLU A 33 6.69 -5.95 16.29
C GLU A 33 8.08 -5.82 15.64
N ASP A 34 9.14 -6.01 16.41
CA ASP A 34 10.51 -5.93 15.88
C ASP A 34 10.71 -6.92 14.73
N CYS A 35 11.16 -6.40 13.58
CA CYS A 35 11.31 -7.15 12.32
C CYS A 35 10.06 -7.87 11.80
N MET A 36 8.84 -7.53 12.26
CA MET A 36 7.60 -8.21 11.90
C MET A 36 6.54 -7.27 11.32
N VAL A 37 5.82 -7.74 10.30
CA VAL A 37 4.70 -7.01 9.71
C VAL A 37 3.38 -7.75 9.88
N GLY A 38 2.30 -6.98 9.94
CA GLY A 38 0.93 -7.49 10.04
C GLY A 38 -0.06 -6.67 9.21
N PRO A 39 -1.31 -7.15 9.09
CA PRO A 39 -2.36 -6.43 8.39
C PRO A 39 -2.71 -5.11 9.10
N CYS A 40 -3.10 -4.11 8.31
CA CYS A 40 -3.59 -2.83 8.81
C CYS A 40 -5.09 -2.89 9.11
N SER A 41 -5.50 -2.31 10.24
CA SER A 41 -6.90 -2.02 10.57
C SER A 41 -7.35 -0.71 9.92
N ASP A 42 -8.66 -0.48 9.90
CA ASP A 42 -9.24 0.73 9.32
C ASP A 42 -8.71 2.00 9.99
N GLY A 43 -8.25 2.96 9.17
CA GLY A 43 -7.71 4.24 9.63
C GLY A 43 -6.25 4.19 10.11
N GLU A 44 -5.60 3.02 10.13
CA GLU A 44 -4.20 2.93 10.53
C GLU A 44 -3.23 3.42 9.44
N LYS A 45 -2.04 3.82 9.89
CA LYS A 45 -0.92 4.10 8.99
C LYS A 45 -0.28 2.79 8.56
N PHE A 46 -0.04 2.65 7.27
CA PHE A 46 0.74 1.56 6.70
C PHE A 46 2.18 2.01 6.45
N CYS A 47 3.12 1.07 6.48
CA CYS A 47 4.54 1.31 6.18
C CYS A 47 4.94 0.88 4.77
N GLY A 48 4.11 0.08 4.10
CA GLY A 48 4.42 -0.48 2.79
C GLY A 48 3.36 -1.46 2.30
N VAL A 49 3.68 -2.15 1.20
CA VAL A 49 2.80 -3.14 0.57
C VAL A 49 3.50 -4.50 0.56
N ALA A 50 2.83 -5.55 1.02
CA ALA A 50 3.33 -6.91 0.91
C ALA A 50 3.25 -7.38 -0.55
N LEU A 51 4.40 -7.62 -1.18
CA LEU A 51 4.51 -8.20 -2.51
C LEU A 51 4.31 -9.71 -2.48
N SER A 52 4.74 -10.36 -1.40
CA SER A 52 4.55 -11.79 -1.13
C SER A 52 4.45 -12.04 0.38
N ALA A 53 3.85 -13.18 0.73
CA ALA A 53 3.71 -13.65 2.10
C ALA A 53 3.71 -15.19 2.09
N GLU A 54 4.89 -15.78 2.27
CA GLU A 54 5.12 -17.22 2.10
C GLU A 54 6.16 -17.70 3.12
N ASP A 55 6.05 -18.95 3.57
CA ASP A 55 6.99 -19.60 4.50
C ASP A 55 7.30 -18.81 5.78
N GLY A 56 6.34 -18.00 6.26
CA GLY A 56 6.51 -17.17 7.46
C GLY A 56 7.30 -15.88 7.24
N TYR A 57 7.57 -15.51 5.98
CA TYR A 57 8.23 -14.26 5.59
C TYR A 57 7.40 -13.46 4.60
N ALA A 58 7.51 -12.14 4.68
CA ALA A 58 6.87 -11.23 3.75
C ALA A 58 7.90 -10.33 3.07
N ALA A 59 7.81 -10.23 1.75
CA ALA A 59 8.54 -9.21 1.00
C ALA A 59 7.70 -7.94 0.99
N VAL A 60 8.17 -6.87 1.63
CA VAL A 60 7.42 -5.62 1.76
C VAL A 60 8.12 -4.53 0.99
N GLN A 61 7.42 -3.95 0.01
CA GLN A 61 7.85 -2.74 -0.65
C GLN A 61 7.64 -1.54 0.29
N LEU A 62 8.73 -0.86 0.64
CA LEU A 62 8.77 0.29 1.56
C LEU A 62 8.94 1.63 0.82
N GLY A 63 9.17 1.61 -0.49
CA GLY A 63 9.46 2.81 -1.26
C GLY A 63 9.20 2.63 -2.75
N GLY A 64 9.04 3.76 -3.44
CA GLY A 64 8.79 3.82 -4.87
C GLY A 64 7.32 3.80 -5.23
N LEU A 65 7.04 3.62 -6.52
CA LEU A 65 5.66 3.55 -7.03
C LEU A 65 5.11 2.13 -6.87
N VAL A 66 3.92 2.02 -6.28
CA VAL A 66 3.25 0.74 -6.04
C VAL A 66 1.76 0.85 -6.33
N LYS A 67 1.20 -0.21 -6.90
CA LYS A 67 -0.25 -0.35 -7.09
C LYS A 67 -0.87 -0.93 -5.84
N VAL A 68 -1.88 -0.26 -5.30
CA VAL A 68 -2.62 -0.65 -4.10
C VAL A 68 -4.11 -0.77 -4.39
N PRO A 69 -4.84 -1.69 -3.73
CA PRO A 69 -6.30 -1.67 -3.73
C PRO A 69 -6.80 -0.35 -3.14
N ALA A 70 -7.77 0.28 -3.80
CA ALA A 70 -8.30 1.57 -3.41
C ALA A 70 -9.80 1.46 -3.13
N SER A 71 -10.20 1.94 -1.95
CA SER A 71 -11.56 1.93 -1.47
C SER A 71 -12.15 3.34 -1.40
N GLY A 72 -13.45 3.47 -1.69
CA GLY A 72 -14.21 4.70 -1.46
C GLY A 72 -14.29 5.70 -2.62
N GLY A 73 -13.84 5.32 -3.83
CA GLY A 73 -14.21 5.91 -5.14
C GLY A 73 -13.95 7.41 -5.37
N SER A 74 -13.34 8.10 -4.41
CA SER A 74 -13.18 9.57 -4.39
C SER A 74 -11.71 10.01 -4.50
N MET A 75 -10.79 9.05 -4.69
CA MET A 75 -9.37 9.34 -4.87
C MET A 75 -9.14 10.12 -6.15
N THR A 76 -8.28 11.14 -6.06
CA THR A 76 -7.83 11.92 -7.21
C THR A 76 -6.31 11.84 -7.32
N ALA A 77 -5.79 11.97 -8.53
CA ALA A 77 -4.35 12.12 -8.72
C ALA A 77 -3.84 13.41 -8.04
N GLY A 78 -2.63 13.36 -7.50
CA GLY A 78 -2.02 14.43 -6.71
C GLY A 78 -1.69 14.00 -5.27
N TRP A 79 -1.32 14.96 -4.43
CA TRP A 79 -1.03 14.71 -3.02
C TRP A 79 -2.32 14.48 -2.26
N CYS A 80 -2.47 13.29 -1.69
CA CYS A 80 -3.66 12.86 -0.96
C CYS A 80 -3.27 12.29 0.39
N LYS A 81 -4.10 12.52 1.42
CA LYS A 81 -3.95 11.84 2.70
C LYS A 81 -4.66 10.50 2.66
N LEU A 82 -3.90 9.43 2.87
CA LEU A 82 -4.39 8.05 2.81
C LEU A 82 -4.18 7.33 4.14
N SER A 83 -5.11 6.46 4.46
CA SER A 83 -5.00 5.48 5.55
C SER A 83 -5.34 4.10 5.01
N ALA A 84 -5.06 3.05 5.78
CA ALA A 84 -5.59 1.73 5.49
C ALA A 84 -7.13 1.71 5.58
N ASP A 85 -7.76 0.84 4.80
CA ASP A 85 -9.21 0.61 4.78
C ASP A 85 -9.66 -0.58 5.66
N GLY A 86 -8.71 -1.25 6.32
CA GLY A 86 -8.95 -2.43 7.15
C GLY A 86 -9.19 -3.74 6.38
N SER A 87 -9.19 -3.71 5.05
CA SER A 87 -9.41 -4.85 4.15
C SER A 87 -8.21 -5.13 3.24
N GLY A 88 -7.06 -4.54 3.54
CA GLY A 88 -5.82 -4.68 2.79
C GLY A 88 -5.58 -3.59 1.74
N GLY A 89 -6.51 -2.66 1.57
CA GLY A 89 -6.39 -1.51 0.66
C GLY A 89 -6.15 -0.19 1.39
N VAL A 90 -6.24 0.88 0.61
CA VAL A 90 -6.16 2.26 1.08
C VAL A 90 -7.47 3.00 0.85
N LYS A 91 -7.76 3.95 1.73
CA LYS A 91 -8.87 4.90 1.59
C LYS A 91 -8.36 6.33 1.78
N LEU A 92 -9.14 7.30 1.31
CA LEU A 92 -8.92 8.70 1.66
C LEU A 92 -9.21 8.92 3.14
N ASP A 93 -8.29 9.58 3.82
CA ASP A 93 -8.47 10.05 5.18
C ASP A 93 -7.87 11.46 5.33
N ALA A 94 -8.69 12.48 5.08
CA ALA A 94 -8.28 13.87 5.16
C ALA A 94 -7.86 14.33 6.58
N SER A 95 -8.28 13.60 7.61
CA SER A 95 -8.08 13.98 9.01
C SER A 95 -6.78 13.41 9.57
N SER A 96 -6.62 12.09 9.49
CA SER A 96 -5.53 11.33 10.13
C SER A 96 -4.61 10.60 9.17
N GLY A 97 -4.93 10.62 7.87
CA GLY A 97 -4.15 9.95 6.84
C GLY A 97 -2.76 10.52 6.68
N THR A 98 -1.85 9.69 6.18
CA THR A 98 -0.49 10.09 5.81
C THR A 98 -0.51 10.60 4.38
N GLU A 99 0.24 11.66 4.09
CA GLU A 99 0.27 12.26 2.76
C GLU A 99 1.12 11.41 1.81
N TYR A 100 0.51 10.95 0.72
CA TYR A 100 1.15 10.19 -0.36
C TYR A 100 0.85 10.84 -1.71
N LEU A 101 1.79 10.70 -2.65
CA LEU A 101 1.57 11.12 -4.03
C LEU A 101 0.81 10.02 -4.78
N VAL A 102 -0.40 10.32 -5.21
CA VAL A 102 -1.21 9.45 -6.08
C VAL A 102 -0.94 9.84 -7.53
N VAL A 103 -0.34 8.95 -8.31
CA VAL A 103 0.00 9.22 -9.73
C VAL A 103 -1.06 8.70 -10.69
N GLN A 104 -1.85 7.72 -10.27
CA GLN A 104 -2.91 7.13 -11.08
C GLN A 104 -4.02 6.60 -10.17
N VAL A 105 -5.28 6.77 -10.60
CA VAL A 105 -6.46 6.20 -9.95
C VAL A 105 -7.25 5.43 -11.00
N GLU A 106 -7.64 4.20 -10.64
CA GLU A 106 -8.54 3.33 -11.38
C GLU A 106 -9.78 3.04 -10.52
N THR A 107 -10.72 2.22 -11.00
CA THR A 107 -11.98 1.96 -10.28
C THR A 107 -11.76 1.40 -8.88
N ASP A 108 -10.85 0.43 -8.73
CA ASP A 108 -10.62 -0.30 -7.48
C ASP A 108 -9.13 -0.32 -7.08
N THR A 109 -8.27 0.43 -7.80
CA THR A 109 -6.83 0.50 -7.51
C THR A 109 -6.29 1.92 -7.68
N ALA A 110 -5.18 2.21 -7.02
CA ALA A 110 -4.43 3.43 -7.21
C ALA A 110 -2.94 3.11 -7.26
N VAL A 111 -2.17 3.93 -7.98
CA VAL A 111 -0.71 3.91 -7.92
C VAL A 111 -0.25 5.06 -7.04
N ILE A 112 0.45 4.72 -5.96
CA ILE A 112 0.96 5.69 -4.98
C ILE A 112 2.48 5.63 -4.91
N CYS A 113 3.12 6.75 -4.57
CA CYS A 113 4.53 6.79 -4.18
C CYS A 113 4.62 6.63 -2.67
N LEU A 114 5.22 5.52 -2.21
CA LEU A 114 5.61 5.28 -0.82
C LEU A 114 6.82 6.12 -0.41
#